data_AF-A0A916R058-F1
#
_entry.id   AF-A0A916R058-F1
#
_cell.length_a   1.000
_cell.length_b   1.000
_cell.length_c   1.000
_cell.angle_alpha   90.00
_cell.angle_beta   90.00
_cell.angle_gamma   90.00
#
_symmetry.space_group_name_H-M   'P 1'
#
loop_
_entity.id
_entity.type
_entity.pdbx_description
1 polymer ?
#
loop_
_entity_poly.entity_id
_entity_poly.type
_entity_poly.pdbx_seq_one_letter_code
_entity_poly.pdbx_strand_id
1 'polypeptide(L)'
;MEKSFRKKSHKNSNLDRHTVDADLAWVGKALWRALPEAQSENDLCELAAQVLSTADHTVTPRTVKNWVRGDNTPHFRYIRSILVMAGAEAVFNLIDAEAA
;
A
#
# COMPACT_ATOMS: atom_id res chain seq x y z
N MET A 1 -41.63 28.06 -0.92
CA MET A 1 -40.98 26.72 -0.94
C MET A 1 -39.72 26.82 -1.79
N GLU A 2 -38.59 27.20 -1.19
CA GLU A 2 -37.30 27.21 -1.90
C GLU A 2 -36.54 25.92 -1.58
N LYS A 3 -36.46 25.02 -2.57
CA LYS A 3 -35.51 23.90 -2.52
C LYS A 3 -34.20 24.40 -3.12
N SER A 4 -33.30 24.85 -2.26
CA SER A 4 -31.90 25.08 -2.61
C SER A 4 -31.27 23.72 -2.94
N PHE A 5 -31.14 23.43 -4.23
CA PHE A 5 -30.43 22.26 -4.72
C PHE A 5 -28.93 22.47 -4.51
N ARG A 6 -28.41 21.91 -3.42
CA ARG A 6 -26.98 21.76 -3.13
C ARG A 6 -26.28 21.16 -4.35
N LYS A 7 -25.47 21.96 -5.06
CA LYS A 7 -24.63 21.50 -6.17
C LYS A 7 -23.75 20.34 -5.70
N LYS A 8 -23.98 19.13 -6.24
CA LYS A 8 -23.11 17.97 -6.03
C LYS A 8 -21.78 18.23 -6.72
N SER A 9 -20.73 18.46 -5.93
CA SER A 9 -19.35 18.51 -6.43
C SER A 9 -18.94 17.12 -6.91
N HIS A 10 -18.91 16.92 -8.23
CA HIS A 10 -18.41 15.71 -8.88
C HIS A 10 -16.92 15.81 -9.25
N LYS A 11 -16.20 16.83 -8.76
CA LYS A 11 -14.81 17.09 -9.15
C LYS A 11 -13.77 16.32 -8.31
N ASN A 12 -14.16 15.73 -7.19
CA ASN A 12 -13.21 15.13 -6.23
C ASN A 12 -12.90 13.64 -6.48
N SER A 13 -13.65 12.93 -7.34
CA SER A 13 -13.47 11.48 -7.51
C SER A 13 -12.17 11.08 -8.23
N ASN A 14 -11.68 11.93 -9.14
CA ASN A 14 -10.43 11.66 -9.84
C ASN A 14 -9.21 11.96 -8.98
N LEU A 15 -9.29 12.99 -8.13
CA LEU A 15 -8.21 13.34 -7.20
C LEU A 15 -8.03 12.22 -6.16
N ASP A 16 -9.14 11.71 -5.61
CA ASP A 16 -9.17 10.59 -4.65
C ASP A 16 -8.62 9.29 -5.25
N ARG A 17 -8.89 9.01 -6.54
CA ARG A 17 -8.31 7.85 -7.22
C ARG A 17 -6.79 8.00 -7.40
N HIS A 18 -6.30 9.17 -7.78
CA HIS A 18 -4.86 9.40 -7.93
C HIS A 18 -4.10 9.25 -6.61
N THR A 19 -4.68 9.69 -5.50
CA THR A 19 -4.07 9.51 -4.17
C THR A 19 -4.04 8.04 -3.78
N VAL A 20 -5.12 7.29 -4.02
CA VAL A 20 -5.16 5.84 -3.77
C VAL A 20 -4.13 5.10 -4.63
N ASP A 21 -4.01 5.44 -5.91
CA ASP A 21 -3.02 4.82 -6.80
C ASP A 21 -1.58 5.11 -6.33
N ALA A 22 -1.32 6.34 -5.86
CA ALA A 22 -0.02 6.74 -5.31
C ALA A 22 0.31 5.97 -4.01
N ASP A 23 -0.66 5.84 -3.11
CA ASP A 23 -0.51 5.07 -1.85
C ASP A 23 -0.20 3.60 -2.14
N LEU A 24 -0.90 3.00 -3.10
CA LEU A 24 -0.68 1.60 -3.50
C LEU A 24 0.68 1.40 -4.17
N ALA A 25 1.10 2.34 -5.01
CA ALA A 25 2.45 2.32 -5.58
C ALA A 25 3.54 2.46 -4.50
N TRP A 26 3.28 3.26 -3.46
CA TRP A 26 4.18 3.36 -2.31
C TRP A 26 4.30 2.03 -1.55
N VAL A 27 3.19 1.32 -1.34
CA VAL A 27 3.21 -0.02 -0.70
C VAL A 27 4.12 -0.99 -1.46
N GLY A 28 4.00 -1.04 -2.78
CA GLY A 28 4.86 -1.89 -3.61
C GLY A 28 6.36 -1.55 -3.44
N LYS A 29 6.71 -0.27 -3.42
CA LYS A 29 8.09 0.20 -3.17
C LYS A 29 8.56 -0.13 -1.76
N ALA A 30 7.68 -0.02 -0.77
CA ALA A 30 8.01 -0.33 0.63
C ALA A 30 8.31 -1.82 0.82
N LEU A 31 7.57 -2.71 0.15
CA LEU A 31 7.86 -4.15 0.15
C LEU A 31 9.25 -4.47 -0.43
N TRP A 32 9.62 -3.86 -1.56
CA TRP A 32 10.96 -4.02 -2.14
C TRP A 32 12.07 -3.55 -1.21
N ARG A 33 11.83 -2.49 -0.43
CA ARG A 33 12.79 -2.00 0.58
C ARG A 33 12.85 -2.89 1.82
N ALA A 34 11.72 -3.45 2.23
CA ALA A 34 11.63 -4.35 3.38
C ALA A 34 12.38 -5.66 3.18
N LEU A 35 12.53 -6.12 1.93
CA LEU A 35 13.10 -7.43 1.58
C LEU A 35 14.14 -7.27 0.46
N PRO A 36 15.29 -6.63 0.74
CA PRO A 36 16.33 -6.34 -0.24
C PRO A 36 16.98 -7.60 -0.86
N GLU A 37 16.82 -8.76 -0.23
CA GLU A 37 17.30 -10.05 -0.72
C GLU A 37 16.47 -10.61 -1.88
N ALA A 38 15.24 -10.11 -2.10
CA ALA A 38 14.41 -10.54 -3.21
C ALA A 38 15.05 -10.17 -4.56
N GLN A 39 15.21 -11.15 -5.45
CA GLN A 39 15.86 -10.94 -6.76
C GLN A 39 14.85 -10.79 -7.92
N SER A 40 13.56 -11.04 -7.66
CA SER A 40 12.49 -10.95 -8.63
C SER A 40 11.15 -10.63 -7.96
N GLU A 41 10.14 -10.18 -8.72
CA GLU A 41 8.78 -9.96 -8.19
C GLU A 41 8.23 -11.25 -7.57
N ASN A 42 8.53 -12.41 -8.17
CA ASN A 42 8.06 -13.69 -7.65
C ASN A 42 8.72 -14.01 -6.31
N ASP A 43 10.04 -13.86 -6.21
CA ASP A 43 10.78 -14.09 -4.96
C ASP A 43 10.30 -13.13 -3.87
N LEU A 44 10.07 -11.86 -4.20
CA LEU A 44 9.51 -10.88 -3.26
C LEU A 44 8.16 -11.36 -2.72
N CYS A 45 7.27 -11.84 -3.60
CA CYS A 45 5.95 -12.30 -3.21
C CYS A 45 6.00 -13.51 -2.28
N GLU A 46 6.89 -14.46 -2.56
CA GLU A 46 7.10 -15.64 -1.72
C GLU A 46 7.67 -15.27 -0.34
N LEU A 47 8.75 -14.47 -0.30
CA LEU A 47 9.39 -14.02 0.94
C LEU A 47 8.44 -13.19 1.80
N ALA A 48 7.76 -12.22 1.21
CA ALA A 48 6.80 -11.38 1.94
C ALA A 48 5.63 -12.21 2.47
N ALA A 49 5.11 -13.17 1.70
CA ALA A 49 4.06 -14.06 2.16
C ALA A 49 4.52 -14.88 3.38
N GLN A 50 5.77 -15.36 3.36
CA GLN A 50 6.35 -16.09 4.48
C GLN A 50 6.48 -15.22 5.74
N VAL A 51 7.03 -14.01 5.61
CA VAL A 51 7.31 -13.13 6.76
C VAL A 51 6.05 -12.46 7.32
N LEU A 52 5.08 -12.14 6.46
CA LEU A 52 3.83 -11.48 6.86
C LEU A 52 2.75 -12.44 7.35
N SER A 53 2.92 -13.75 7.13
CA SER A 53 2.03 -14.77 7.68
C SER A 53 2.31 -14.97 9.17
N THR A 54 1.25 -15.19 9.95
CA THR A 54 1.33 -15.57 11.36
C THR A 54 0.43 -16.78 11.64
N ALA A 55 0.41 -17.26 12.88
CA ALA A 55 -0.47 -18.35 13.29
C ALA A 55 -1.97 -18.04 13.07
N ASP A 56 -2.37 -16.77 13.19
CA ASP A 56 -3.79 -16.36 13.11
C ASP A 56 -4.21 -15.93 11.70
N HIS A 57 -3.25 -15.69 10.80
CA HIS A 57 -3.55 -15.23 9.45
C HIS A 57 -2.46 -15.62 8.45
N THR A 58 -2.88 -16.23 7.35
CA THR A 58 -2.01 -16.59 6.23
C THR A 58 -2.10 -15.53 5.15
N VAL A 59 -0.95 -15.06 4.69
CA VAL A 59 -0.80 -14.22 3.50
C VAL A 59 -0.28 -15.10 2.38
N THR A 60 -0.92 -15.07 1.21
CA THR A 60 -0.46 -15.84 0.04
C THR A 60 0.45 -14.98 -0.84
N PRO A 61 1.38 -15.58 -1.62
CA PRO A 61 2.18 -14.85 -2.61
C PRO A 61 1.31 -14.08 -3.61
N ARG A 62 0.15 -14.64 -3.99
CA ARG A 62 -0.81 -13.97 -4.87
C ARG A 62 -1.39 -12.70 -4.23
N THR A 63 -1.68 -12.73 -2.93
CA THR A 63 -2.15 -11.56 -2.19
C THR A 63 -1.09 -10.46 -2.19
N VAL A 64 0.17 -10.82 -1.94
CA VAL A 64 1.29 -9.86 -1.99
C VAL A 64 1.44 -9.29 -3.40
N LYS A 65 1.36 -10.13 -4.43
CA LYS A 65 1.44 -9.69 -5.84
C LYS A 65 0.40 -8.63 -6.17
N ASN A 66 -0.82 -8.81 -5.68
CA ASN A 66 -1.88 -7.81 -5.84
C ASN A 66 -1.51 -6.48 -5.15
N TRP A 67 -0.86 -6.50 -4.00
CA TRP A 67 -0.39 -5.28 -3.32
C TRP A 67 0.75 -4.61 -4.09
N VAL A 68 1.74 -5.39 -4.56
CA VAL A 68 2.88 -4.89 -5.35
C VAL A 68 2.42 -4.21 -6.64
N ARG A 69 1.37 -4.74 -7.26
CA ARG A 69 0.79 -4.20 -8.50
C ARG A 69 -0.24 -3.10 -8.27
N GLY A 70 -0.60 -2.83 -7.01
CA GLY A 70 -1.65 -1.87 -6.68
C GLY A 70 -3.06 -2.32 -7.07
N ASP A 71 -3.29 -3.62 -7.24
CA ASP A 71 -4.61 -4.18 -7.54
C ASP A 71 -5.53 -4.16 -6.30
N ASN A 72 -4.97 -4.20 -5.08
CA ASN A 72 -5.70 -4.18 -3.82
C ASN A 72 -4.91 -3.50 -2.70
N THR A 73 -5.62 -2.91 -1.73
CA THR A 73 -5.02 -2.31 -0.54
C THR A 73 -4.78 -3.35 0.55
N PRO A 74 -3.57 -3.42 1.14
CA PRO A 74 -3.33 -4.25 2.32
C PRO A 74 -4.04 -3.68 3.56
N HIS A 75 -4.48 -4.56 4.46
CA HIS A 75 -4.95 -4.15 5.79
C HIS A 75 -3.83 -3.46 6.58
N PHE A 76 -4.14 -2.44 7.38
CA PHE A 76 -3.17 -1.64 8.15
C PHE A 76 -2.17 -2.47 8.98
N ARG A 77 -2.60 -3.60 9.53
CA ARG A 77 -1.72 -4.58 10.21
C ARG A 77 -0.48 -4.97 9.38
N TYR A 78 -0.64 -5.17 8.08
CA TYR A 78 0.46 -5.53 7.18
C TYR A 78 1.30 -4.31 6.81
N ILE A 79 0.68 -3.14 6.65
CA ILE A 79 1.41 -1.87 6.49
C ILE A 79 2.37 -1.66 7.66
N ARG A 80 1.89 -1.86 8.90
CA ARG A 80 2.73 -1.74 10.10
C ARG A 80 3.91 -2.70 10.06
N SER A 81 3.71 -3.96 9.69
CA SER A 81 4.80 -4.94 9.56
C SER A 81 5.80 -4.54 8.47
N ILE A 82 5.32 -4.09 7.31
CA ILE A 82 6.16 -3.61 6.20
C ILE A 82 7.02 -2.43 6.64
N LEU A 83 6.45 -1.46 7.36
CA LEU A 83 7.19 -0.31 7.89
C LEU A 83 8.28 -0.72 8.88
N VAL A 84 7.98 -1.68 9.77
CA VAL A 84 8.98 -2.20 10.72
C VAL A 84 10.14 -2.89 10.00
N MET A 85 9.85 -3.68 8.95
CA MET A 85 10.88 -4.37 8.16
C MET A 85 11.71 -3.41 7.31
N ALA A 86 11.06 -2.42 6.68
CA ALA A 86 11.74 -1.47 5.80
C ALA A 86 12.57 -0.42 6.56
N GLY A 87 12.46 -0.37 7.89
CA GLY A 87 13.22 0.54 8.74
C GLY A 87 12.76 2.00 8.66
N ALA A 88 13.42 2.86 9.44
CA ALA A 88 13.00 4.26 9.63
C ALA A 88 12.95 5.07 8.33
N GLU A 89 13.81 4.78 7.35
CA GLU A 89 13.83 5.48 6.05
C GLU A 89 12.52 5.31 5.26
N ALA A 90 11.83 4.18 5.41
CA ALA A 90 10.55 3.97 4.75
C ALA A 90 9.43 4.83 5.34
N VAL A 91 9.50 5.14 6.64
CA VAL A 91 8.55 6.01 7.33
C VAL A 91 8.72 7.47 6.89
N PHE A 92 9.94 7.96 6.73
CA PHE A 92 10.18 9.34 6.28
C PHE A 92 9.68 9.60 4.85
N ASN A 93 9.81 8.61 3.95
CA ASN A 93 9.24 8.69 2.60
C ASN A 93 7.70 8.79 2.59
N LEU A 94 7.01 8.31 3.64
CA LEU A 94 5.56 8.45 3.78
C LEU A 94 5.18 9.88 4.21
N ILE A 95 5.98 10.49 5.09
CA ILE A 95 5.72 11.83 5.65
C ILE A 95 6.04 12.92 4.62
N ASP A 96 7.12 12.77 3.84
CA ASP A 96 7.48 13.76 2.81
C ASP A 96 6.51 13.77 1.62
N ALA A 97 5.80 12.66 1.37
CA ALA A 97 4.78 12.60 0.32
C ALA A 97 3.53 13.46 0.62
N GLU A 98 3.24 13.75 1.89
CA GLU A 98 2.13 14.61 2.31
C GLU A 98 2.51 16.11 2.29
N ALA A 99 3.81 16.42 2.21
CA ALA A 99 4.34 17.79 2.24
C ALA A 99 4.62 18.42 0.86
N ALA A 100 4.46 17.66 -0.24
CA ALA A 100 4.72 18.07 -1.62
C ALA A 100 3.42 18.23 -2.43
#